data_AF-A0A9D6RB53-F1
#
_entry.id   AF-A0A9D6RB53-F1
#
_cell.length_a   1.000
_cell.length_b   1.000
_cell.length_c   1.000
_cell.angle_alpha   90.00
_cell.angle_beta   90.00
_cell.angle_gamma   90.00
#
_symmetry.space_group_name_H-M   'P 1'
#
loop_
_entity.id
_entity.type
_entity.pdbx_description
1 polymer ?
#
loop_
_entity_poly.entity_id
_entity_poly.type
_entity_poly.pdbx_seq_one_letter_code
_entity_poly.pdbx_strand_id
1 'polypeptide(L)' 'MRRIFQIDVLTCGCGGRLRFIATIEDPPVVQRILRHLGLPTDTPVPDPARPPPGSVLAFDFPD' A
#
# COMPACT_ATOMS: atom_id res chain seq x y z
N MET A 1 -11.52 -4.41 -1.91
CA MET A 1 -11.09 -2.99 -1.83
C MET A 1 -12.23 -2.04 -1.47
N ARG A 2 -13.33 -1.96 -2.23
CA ARG A 2 -14.49 -1.09 -1.88
C ARG A 2 -15.08 -1.29 -0.48
N ARG A 3 -15.12 -2.51 0.05
CA ARG A 3 -15.75 -2.78 1.36
C ARG A 3 -14.90 -2.34 2.55
N ILE A 4 -13.58 -2.47 2.46
CA ILE A 4 -12.66 -2.22 3.57
C ILE A 4 -12.09 -0.80 3.48
N PHE A 5 -11.74 -0.37 2.27
CA PHE A 5 -11.06 0.90 2.03
C PHE A 5 -11.94 1.96 1.36
N GLN A 6 -13.22 1.66 1.10
CA GLN A 6 -14.17 2.56 0.40
C GLN A 6 -13.72 3.07 -0.99
N ILE A 7 -12.62 2.54 -1.55
CA ILE A 7 -12.10 2.88 -2.89
C ILE A 7 -12.48 1.84 -3.96
N ASP A 8 -12.85 2.30 -5.17
CA ASP A 8 -13.01 1.44 -6.35
C ASP A 8 -11.76 1.43 -7.23
N VAL A 9 -10.86 0.50 -6.94
CA VAL A 9 -9.63 0.29 -7.71
C VAL A 9 -9.87 -0.13 -9.17
N LEU A 10 -11.11 -0.44 -9.56
CA LEU A 10 -11.46 -0.79 -10.94
C LEU A 10 -12.08 0.37 -11.73
N THR A 11 -12.17 1.57 -11.15
CA THR A 11 -12.57 2.76 -11.91
C THR A 11 -11.35 3.36 -12.61
N CYS A 12 -11.42 3.54 -13.93
CA CYS A 12 -10.41 4.26 -14.69
C CYS A 12 -10.53 5.76 -14.40
N GLY A 13 -9.41 6.49 -14.35
CA GLY A 13 -9.43 7.97 -14.30
C GLY A 13 -10.17 8.62 -15.47
N CYS A 14 -10.37 7.88 -16.56
CA CYS A 14 -11.15 8.24 -17.73
C CYS A 14 -12.67 8.00 -17.61
N GLY A 15 -13.17 7.42 -16.50
CA GLY A 15 -14.57 7.06 -16.31
C GLY A 15 -14.97 5.66 -16.79
N GLY A 16 -14.06 4.93 -17.46
CA GLY A 16 -14.26 3.53 -17.85
C GLY A 16 -14.10 2.53 -16.71
N ARG A 17 -14.36 1.24 -16.99
CA ARG A 17 -14.20 0.12 -16.04
C ARG A 17 -12.97 -0.71 -16.38
N LEU A 18 -12.04 -0.82 -15.44
CA LEU A 18 -10.91 -1.74 -15.53
C LEU A 18 -11.34 -3.18 -15.17
N ARG A 19 -10.66 -4.16 -15.77
CA ARG A 19 -10.83 -5.59 -15.48
C ARG A 19 -9.61 -6.10 -14.71
N PHE A 20 -9.86 -6.81 -13.61
CA PHE A 20 -8.81 -7.55 -12.91
C PHE A 20 -8.47 -8.82 -13.69
N ILE A 21 -7.18 -9.04 -13.99
CA ILE A 21 -6.72 -10.15 -14.82
C ILE A 21 -5.90 -11.14 -13.98
N ALA A 22 -4.91 -10.67 -13.22
CA ALA A 22 -4.05 -11.50 -12.39
C ALA A 22 -3.34 -10.69 -11.29
N THR A 23 -2.87 -11.36 -10.24
CA THR A 23 -1.80 -10.87 -9.35
C THR A 23 -0.43 -11.26 -9.92
N ILE A 24 0.59 -10.43 -9.70
CA ILE A 24 1.99 -10.74 -10.03
C ILE A 24 2.75 -10.80 -8.72
N GLU A 25 3.27 -11.98 -8.39
CA GLU A 25 3.90 -12.25 -7.10
C GLU A 25 5.40 -12.56 -7.22
N ASP A 26 5.89 -12.82 -8.43
CA ASP A 26 7.29 -13.12 -8.70
C ASP A 26 8.17 -11.85 -8.61
N PRO A 27 9.07 -11.74 -7.61
CA PRO A 27 9.85 -10.52 -7.37
C PRO A 27 10.62 -9.96 -8.58
N PRO A 28 11.39 -10.75 -9.35
CA PRO A 28 12.06 -10.27 -10.57
C PRO A 28 11.09 -9.67 -11.59
N VAL A 29 9.89 -10.24 -11.75
CA VAL A 29 8.88 -9.72 -12.69
C VAL A 29 8.34 -8.38 -12.20
N VAL A 30 8.00 -8.29 -10.91
CA VAL A 30 7.55 -7.04 -10.28
C VAL A 30 8.60 -5.94 -10.45
N GLN A 31 9.86 -6.21 -10.10
CA GLN A 31 10.95 -5.23 -10.23
C GLN A 31 11.16 -4.76 -11.67
N ARG A 32 11.09 -5.67 -12.65
CA ARG A 32 11.20 -5.33 -14.07
C ARG A 32 10.10 -4.37 -14.51
N ILE A 33 8.86 -4.61 -14.10
CA ILE A 33 7.71 -3.75 -14.44
C ILE A 33 7.86 -2.39 -13.77
N LEU A 34 8.15 -2.34 -12.47
CA LEU A 34 8.29 -1.09 -11.73
C LEU A 34 9.42 -0.22 -12.30
N ARG A 35 10.57 -0.83 -12.64
CA ARG A 35 11.69 -0.13 -13.29
C ARG A 35 11.29 0.47 -14.64
N HIS A 36 10.53 -0.28 -15.45
CA HIS A 36 10.04 0.23 -16.74
C HIS A 36 9.12 1.44 -16.59
N LEU A 37 8.33 1.48 -15.51
CA LEU A 37 7.44 2.59 -15.18
C LEU A 37 8.14 3.76 -14.46
N GLY A 38 9.42 3.62 -14.11
CA GLY A 38 10.16 4.61 -13.32
C GLY A 38 9.72 4.69 -11.85
N LEU A 39 9.13 3.62 -11.32
CA LEU A 39 8.67 3.53 -9.93
C LEU A 39 9.77 2.94 -9.02
N PRO A 40 9.75 3.25 -7.71
CA PRO A 40 10.66 2.63 -6.74
C PRO A 40 10.52 1.11 -6.74
N THR A 41 11.65 0.41 -6.77
CA THR A 41 11.70 -1.07 -6.70
C THR A 41 11.98 -1.60 -5.31
N ASP A 42 12.48 -0.75 -4.43
CA ASP A 42 12.80 -1.12 -3.05
C ASP A 42 11.53 -1.18 -2.22
N THR A 43 11.49 -2.13 -1.28
CA THR A 43 10.38 -2.26 -0.34
C THR A 43 10.30 -1.00 0.52
N PRO A 44 9.13 -0.35 0.64
CA PRO A 44 9.00 0.82 1.50
C PRO A 44 9.20 0.42 2.97
N VAL A 45 9.88 1.27 3.73
CA VAL A 45 9.97 1.12 5.18
C VAL A 45 8.58 1.39 5.76
N PRO A 46 7.99 0.48 6.54
CA PRO A 46 6.69 0.71 7.14
C PRO A 46 6.73 1.92 8.08
N ASP A 47 5.68 2.73 8.05
CA ASP A 47 5.49 3.78 9.06
C ASP A 47 5.31 3.13 10.45
N PRO A 48 5.74 3.81 11.53
CA PRO A 48 5.50 3.34 12.88
C PRO A 48 4.01 3.15 13.14
N ALA A 49 3.66 2.15 13.96
CA ALA A 49 2.27 1.89 14.31
C ALA A 49 1.62 3.14 14.91
N ARG A 50 0.38 3.42 14.48
CA ARG A 50 -0.39 4.54 15.06
C ARG A 50 -0.56 4.31 16.57
N PRO A 51 -0.28 5.31 17.43
CA PRO A 51 -0.52 5.19 18.86
C PRO A 51 -2.01 4.93 19.17
N PRO A 52 -2.33 4.27 20.28
CA PRO A 52 -3.71 4.09 20.70
C PRO A 52 -4.42 5.44 20.88
N PRO A 53 -5.75 5.51 20.68
CA PRO A 53 -6.49 6.75 20.87
C PRO A 53 -6.32 7.25 22.31
N GLY A 54 -5.72 8.43 22.50
CA GLY A 54 -5.54 9.06 23.80
C GLY A 54 -4.15 8.98 24.41
N SER A 55 -3.21 8.22 23.84
CA SER A 55 -1.82 8.26 24.31
C SER A 55 -1.05 9.43 23.66
N VAL A 56 -0.91 10.52 24.41
CA VAL A 56 0.23 11.43 24.24
C VAL A 56 1.43 10.71 24.85
N LEU A 57 2.54 10.57 24.12
CA LEU A 57 3.70 9.78 24.53
C LEU A 57 4.19 10.14 25.94
N ALA A 58 3.84 9.29 26.92
CA ALA A 58 4.49 9.19 28.21
C ALA A 58 4.30 7.75 28.70
N PHE A 59 5.00 6.82 28.06
CA PHE A 59 5.30 5.53 28.69
C PHE A 59 6.72 5.63 29.25
N ASP A 60 6.87 6.31 30.38
CA ASP A 60 7.99 6.01 31.29
C ASP A 60 7.57 4.77 32.09
N PHE A 61 8.22 3.66 31.82
CA PHE A 61 8.06 2.41 32.57
C PHE A 61 9.20 2.39 33.61
N PRO A 62 8.93 2.58 34.92
CA PRO A 62 9.96 2.36 35.94
C PRO A 62 10.09 0.85 36.24
N ASP A 63 11.33 0.43 36.56
CA ASP A 63 11.74 -0.95 36.90
C ASP A 63 10.81 -1.68 37.90
#